data_AF-A0A351XKK7-F1
#
_entry.id   AF-A0A351XKK7-F1
#
_cell.length_a   1.000
_cell.length_b   1.000
_cell.length_c   1.000
_cell.angle_alpha   90.00
_cell.angle_beta   90.00
_cell.angle_gamma   90.00
#
_symmetry.space_group_name_H-M   'P 1'
#
loop_
_entity.id
_entity.type
_entity.pdbx_description
1 polymer ?
#
loop_
_entity_poly.entity_id
_entity_poly.type
_entity_poly.pdbx_seq_one_letter_code
_entity_poly.pdbx_strand_id
1 'polypeptide(L)'
;MILDILTKFNMRRKLWMTPEHPLCTMPKDFKIMYGAAIILQAQVNKNTAPLNNFELERLLKAGLKLESPDIAWAMRKSRDNASVVDYLLSYLKTGRECAFLIMDLVNVSLSDSGIADDSKKSVELFAKLFGVPRDRLSLLQRFIEYAYEENIEECQRFAAIIEERISGLEISDLKYYIMQITETAEFTQTILDDKKCFRLIDRCNIYEDIVLKDGMSLVIDNAVIRIFGNISLNGGHLFINNSKIIRKSGSHRACINLHKPGSRAELSSVEADCRNYGMFIRAEEGTVTIKNSNIYNTTRGAAVRFWGKELKITDTGFSNCYSPEDGGAVMVRGGSASITGCNFYDCEAKRGGAVYGVSGTVISECSFTRCNVADYGAAVYYSGEMEGSTGNLKYSDCHPSGAGIVQHIVSKKPLIIKDVCHIGISTIIDCPVSVENTGKLVIENANIYLNYPLNCSGQLLMKNAKIISNHLDSGDMIYLDNAKECNIYHCELDGMLKTGGINILRTRINIAKSLFRNMSGGRAVYNAYQPVISDCIFNFCQKGAIYSQGGTIDRCVFVNCRAKSGAGVQIYGKRGAINNCIFRRCVSEYSGGAVDKSVSVKISKCVFEECKPDNI
;
A
#
# COMPACT_ATOMS: atom_id res chain seq x y z
N MET A 1 24.73 -9.37 -44.08
CA MET A 1 24.86 -8.96 -42.66
C MET A 1 24.13 -10.00 -41.81
N ILE A 2 24.81 -10.68 -40.88
CA ILE A 2 24.15 -11.60 -39.95
C ILE A 2 23.50 -10.73 -38.87
N LEU A 3 22.18 -10.53 -38.95
CA LEU A 3 21.41 -9.85 -37.90
C LEU A 3 21.51 -10.65 -36.59
N ASP A 4 21.79 -9.97 -35.49
CA ASP A 4 21.84 -10.59 -34.17
C ASP A 4 20.45 -11.09 -33.72
N ILE A 5 20.44 -11.96 -32.70
CA ILE A 5 19.23 -12.64 -32.22
C ILE A 5 18.22 -11.65 -31.63
N LEU A 6 18.69 -10.60 -30.96
CA LEU A 6 17.85 -9.60 -30.29
C LEU A 6 17.11 -8.74 -31.33
N THR A 7 17.81 -8.35 -32.39
CA THR A 7 17.27 -7.60 -33.53
C THR A 7 16.25 -8.42 -34.30
N LYS A 8 16.52 -9.70 -34.56
CA LYS A 8 15.53 -10.63 -35.16
C LYS A 8 14.29 -10.82 -34.29
N PHE A 9 14.46 -10.88 -32.97
CA PHE A 9 13.35 -11.00 -32.03
C PHE A 9 12.51 -9.71 -31.99
N ASN A 10 13.15 -8.54 -31.93
CA ASN A 10 12.49 -7.24 -31.95
C ASN A 10 11.73 -7.00 -33.27
N MET A 11 12.33 -7.38 -34.41
CA MET A 11 11.67 -7.33 -35.72
C MET A 11 10.43 -8.24 -35.77
N ARG A 12 10.53 -9.49 -35.28
CA ARG A 12 9.35 -10.38 -35.18
C ARG A 12 8.26 -9.82 -34.27
N ARG A 13 8.63 -9.24 -33.13
CA ARG A 13 7.68 -8.59 -32.21
C ARG A 13 7.00 -7.40 -32.88
N LYS A 14 7.75 -6.53 -33.56
CA LYS A 14 7.22 -5.38 -34.30
C LYS A 14 6.28 -5.82 -35.43
N LEU A 15 6.61 -6.90 -36.14
CA LEU A 15 5.76 -7.49 -37.18
C LEU A 15 4.42 -7.97 -36.60
N TRP A 16 4.43 -8.65 -35.43
CA TRP A 16 3.21 -9.15 -34.77
C TRP A 16 2.31 -8.05 -34.20
N MET A 17 2.90 -6.96 -33.70
CA MET A 17 2.14 -5.83 -33.15
C MET A 17 1.79 -4.77 -34.21
N THR A 18 2.19 -4.95 -35.46
CA THR A 18 1.90 -3.98 -36.53
C THR A 18 0.39 -3.93 -36.77
N PRO A 19 -0.25 -2.75 -36.60
CA PRO A 19 -1.65 -2.59 -36.96
C PRO A 19 -1.81 -2.66 -38.49
N GLU A 20 -3.05 -2.85 -38.96
CA GLU A 20 -3.32 -2.77 -40.39
C GLU A 20 -2.96 -1.39 -40.93
N HIS A 21 -2.36 -1.35 -42.12
CA HIS A 21 -2.08 -0.08 -42.80
C HIS A 21 -3.41 0.61 -43.16
N PRO A 22 -3.52 1.94 -43.11
CA PRO A 22 -4.77 2.64 -43.47
C PRO A 22 -5.30 2.32 -44.88
N LEU A 23 -4.43 1.89 -45.80
CA LEU A 23 -4.79 1.43 -47.16
C LEU A 23 -5.04 -0.09 -47.28
N CYS A 24 -5.09 -0.84 -46.18
CA CYS A 24 -5.26 -2.30 -46.16
C CYS A 24 -6.59 -2.77 -46.78
N THR A 25 -7.63 -1.94 -46.64
CA THR A 25 -9.00 -2.19 -47.15
C THR A 25 -9.15 -1.93 -48.65
N MET A 26 -8.13 -1.37 -49.31
CA MET A 26 -8.15 -1.12 -50.74
C MET A 26 -8.14 -2.43 -51.55
N PRO A 27 -8.67 -2.40 -52.80
CA PRO A 27 -8.68 -3.57 -53.66
C PRO A 27 -7.31 -4.20 -53.84
N LYS A 28 -7.28 -5.53 -54.00
CA LYS A 28 -6.05 -6.32 -54.13
C LYS A 28 -5.10 -5.76 -55.21
N ASP A 29 -5.62 -5.45 -56.40
CA ASP A 29 -4.82 -4.92 -57.51
C ASP A 29 -4.15 -3.59 -57.15
N PHE A 30 -4.87 -2.71 -56.44
CA PHE A 30 -4.31 -1.46 -55.94
C PHE A 30 -3.16 -1.75 -54.95
N LYS A 31 -3.37 -2.65 -53.98
CA LYS A 31 -2.34 -2.97 -52.98
C LYS A 31 -1.08 -3.54 -53.64
N ILE A 32 -1.21 -4.29 -54.73
CA ILE A 32 -0.06 -4.80 -55.47
C ILE A 32 0.67 -3.67 -56.21
N MET A 33 -0.06 -2.77 -56.89
CA MET A 33 0.56 -1.63 -57.57
C MET A 33 1.22 -0.66 -56.59
N TYR A 34 0.60 -0.43 -55.43
CA TYR A 34 1.17 0.34 -54.32
C TYR A 34 2.45 -0.34 -53.79
N GLY A 35 2.38 -1.64 -53.49
CA GLY A 35 3.54 -2.42 -53.08
C GLY A 35 4.68 -2.38 -54.12
N ALA A 36 4.36 -2.38 -55.42
CA ALA A 36 5.35 -2.25 -56.49
C ALA A 36 6.08 -0.90 -56.45
N ALA A 37 5.39 0.19 -56.12
CA ALA A 37 6.03 1.51 -55.94
C ALA A 37 6.96 1.56 -54.72
N ILE A 38 6.57 0.93 -53.61
CA ILE A 38 7.44 0.86 -52.43
C ILE A 38 8.66 -0.05 -52.69
N ILE A 39 8.48 -1.15 -53.43
CA ILE A 39 9.59 -2.01 -53.91
C ILE A 39 10.55 -1.22 -54.80
N LEU A 40 10.02 -0.42 -55.73
CA LEU A 40 10.82 0.47 -56.60
C LEU A 40 11.72 1.37 -55.77
N GLN A 41 11.18 1.99 -54.71
CA GLN A 41 11.95 2.85 -53.82
C GLN A 41 13.00 2.08 -53.03
N ALA A 42 12.65 0.92 -52.48
CA ALA A 42 13.59 0.08 -51.74
C ALA A 42 14.77 -0.39 -52.63
N GLN A 43 14.55 -0.54 -53.94
CA GLN A 43 15.58 -0.91 -54.93
C GLN A 43 16.55 0.22 -55.27
N VAL A 44 16.20 1.48 -54.99
CA VAL A 44 17.11 2.62 -55.22
C VAL A 44 18.34 2.51 -54.34
N ASN A 45 18.19 1.97 -53.12
CA ASN A 45 19.31 1.73 -52.23
C ASN A 45 20.06 0.45 -52.65
N LYS A 46 21.19 0.63 -53.35
CA LYS A 46 22.02 -0.49 -53.85
C LYS A 46 22.73 -1.28 -52.75
N ASN A 47 22.77 -0.77 -51.52
CA ASN A 47 23.52 -1.39 -50.42
C ASN A 47 22.71 -2.49 -49.69
N THR A 48 21.38 -2.55 -49.91
CA THR A 48 20.51 -3.50 -49.24
C THR A 48 19.60 -4.15 -50.27
N ALA A 49 19.65 -5.49 -50.38
CA ALA A 49 18.69 -6.21 -51.22
C ALA A 49 17.26 -5.91 -50.70
N PRO A 50 16.27 -5.60 -51.56
CA PRO A 50 14.92 -5.23 -51.13
C PRO A 50 14.27 -6.27 -50.22
N LEU A 51 14.55 -7.55 -50.44
CA LEU A 51 14.03 -8.66 -49.63
C LEU A 51 14.60 -8.71 -48.21
N ASN A 52 15.64 -7.92 -47.91
CA ASN A 52 16.21 -7.77 -46.57
C ASN A 52 15.72 -6.48 -45.88
N ASN A 53 14.85 -5.70 -46.51
CA ASN A 53 14.28 -4.50 -45.93
C ASN A 53 13.10 -4.88 -45.03
N PHE A 54 13.30 -4.75 -43.71
CA PHE A 54 12.29 -5.12 -42.72
C PHE A 54 11.00 -4.29 -42.84
N GLU A 55 11.09 -2.97 -43.05
CA GLU A 55 9.91 -2.11 -43.17
C GLU A 55 9.11 -2.41 -44.44
N LEU A 56 9.80 -2.77 -45.53
CA LEU A 56 9.14 -3.27 -46.75
C LEU A 56 8.40 -4.58 -46.48
N GLU A 57 9.04 -5.55 -45.83
CA GLU A 57 8.39 -6.82 -45.48
C GLU A 57 7.18 -6.58 -44.56
N ARG A 58 7.34 -5.72 -43.55
CA ARG A 58 6.29 -5.34 -42.59
C ARG A 58 5.10 -4.70 -43.29
N LEU A 59 5.33 -3.75 -44.19
CA LEU A 59 4.27 -3.11 -44.96
C LEU A 59 3.53 -4.13 -45.83
N LEU A 60 4.23 -4.93 -46.63
CA LEU A 60 3.59 -5.83 -47.58
C LEU A 60 2.79 -6.95 -46.88
N LYS A 61 3.37 -7.58 -45.86
CA LYS A 61 2.76 -8.73 -45.18
C LYS A 61 1.78 -8.33 -44.08
N ALA A 62 2.21 -7.50 -43.13
CA ALA A 62 1.40 -7.15 -41.97
C ALA A 62 0.49 -5.94 -42.23
N GLY A 63 1.02 -4.91 -42.90
CA GLY A 63 0.28 -3.68 -43.19
C GLY A 63 -0.82 -3.87 -44.24
N LEU A 64 -0.46 -4.37 -45.43
CA LEU A 64 -1.35 -4.50 -46.59
C LEU A 64 -1.97 -5.90 -46.73
N LYS A 65 -1.52 -6.88 -45.94
CA LYS A 65 -1.97 -8.27 -45.98
C LYS A 65 -1.88 -8.90 -47.37
N LEU A 66 -0.74 -8.71 -48.05
CA LEU A 66 -0.45 -9.36 -49.32
C LEU A 66 0.15 -10.74 -49.10
N GLU A 67 -0.39 -11.73 -49.80
CA GLU A 67 0.13 -13.10 -49.78
C GLU A 67 1.40 -13.21 -50.64
N SER A 68 2.15 -14.30 -50.44
CA SER A 68 3.41 -14.54 -51.20
C SER A 68 3.27 -14.43 -52.73
N PRO A 69 2.18 -14.95 -53.37
CA PRO A 69 1.98 -14.77 -54.82
C PRO A 69 1.79 -13.30 -55.23
N ASP A 70 1.17 -12.50 -54.37
CA ASP A 70 0.86 -11.10 -54.62
C ASP A 70 2.12 -10.24 -54.53
N ILE A 71 2.95 -10.50 -53.53
CA ILE A 71 4.29 -9.90 -53.38
C ILE A 71 5.16 -10.24 -54.59
N ALA A 72 5.12 -11.49 -55.07
CA ALA A 72 5.84 -11.87 -56.29
C ALA A 72 5.32 -11.15 -57.53
N TRP A 73 4.02 -10.83 -57.59
CA TRP A 73 3.44 -10.04 -58.67
C TRP A 73 3.84 -8.55 -58.57
N ALA A 74 3.86 -7.98 -57.35
CA ALA A 74 4.37 -6.64 -57.09
C ALA A 74 5.83 -6.47 -57.55
N MET A 75 6.69 -7.45 -57.24
CA MET A 75 8.11 -7.49 -57.68
C MET A 75 8.28 -7.58 -59.20
N ARG A 76 7.31 -8.16 -59.93
CA ARG A 76 7.33 -8.18 -61.39
C ARG A 76 6.88 -6.84 -61.96
N LYS A 77 5.82 -6.25 -61.39
CA LYS A 77 5.28 -4.95 -61.79
C LYS A 77 6.24 -3.80 -61.52
N SER A 78 7.05 -3.89 -60.47
CA SER A 78 8.09 -2.91 -60.16
C SER A 78 9.21 -2.83 -61.22
N ARG A 79 9.21 -3.66 -62.28
CA ARG A 79 10.13 -3.51 -63.42
C ARG A 79 9.65 -2.50 -64.47
N ASP A 80 8.38 -2.09 -64.39
CA ASP A 80 7.76 -1.13 -65.29
C ASP A 80 7.30 0.10 -64.50
N ASN A 81 8.25 1.00 -64.25
CA ASN A 81 8.06 2.17 -63.40
C ASN A 81 6.94 3.09 -63.93
N ALA A 82 6.85 3.25 -65.26
CA ALA A 82 5.87 4.13 -65.88
C ALA A 82 4.45 3.63 -65.60
N SER A 83 4.19 2.35 -65.85
CA SER A 83 2.88 1.74 -65.59
C SER A 83 2.49 1.78 -64.11
N VAL A 84 3.45 1.62 -63.19
CA VAL A 84 3.19 1.71 -61.74
C VAL A 84 2.81 3.12 -61.33
N VAL A 85 3.58 4.12 -61.77
CA VAL A 85 3.33 5.53 -61.46
C VAL A 85 2.01 6.00 -62.05
N ASP A 86 1.75 5.71 -63.34
CA ASP A 86 0.51 6.09 -64.01
C ASP A 86 -0.73 5.49 -63.33
N TYR A 87 -0.63 4.22 -62.92
CA TYR A 87 -1.70 3.57 -62.17
C TYR A 87 -1.94 4.31 -60.85
N LEU A 88 -0.91 4.54 -60.04
CA LEU A 88 -1.07 5.21 -58.75
C LEU A 88 -1.57 6.65 -58.87
N LEU A 89 -1.17 7.40 -59.91
CA LEU A 89 -1.70 8.74 -60.19
C LEU A 89 -3.20 8.72 -60.45
N SER A 90 -3.76 7.60 -60.95
CA SER A 90 -5.21 7.46 -61.16
C SER A 90 -5.99 7.16 -59.87
N TYR A 91 -5.33 6.69 -58.80
CA TYR A 91 -5.98 6.29 -57.54
C TYR A 91 -5.67 7.19 -56.34
N LEU A 92 -4.44 7.70 -56.19
CA LEU A 92 -4.05 8.55 -55.06
C LEU A 92 -4.43 10.01 -55.37
N LYS A 93 -5.61 10.45 -54.88
CA LYS A 93 -6.19 11.75 -55.23
C LYS A 93 -6.21 12.73 -54.06
N THR A 94 -6.16 12.23 -52.83
CA THR A 94 -6.27 13.05 -51.63
C THR A 94 -4.90 13.34 -51.02
N GLY A 95 -4.81 14.44 -50.26
CA GLY A 95 -3.60 14.77 -49.50
C GLY A 95 -3.20 13.67 -48.51
N ARG A 96 -4.19 13.00 -47.90
CA ARG A 96 -4.01 11.86 -46.99
C ARG A 96 -3.39 10.65 -47.69
N GLU A 97 -3.93 10.25 -48.84
CA GLU A 97 -3.42 9.12 -49.64
C GLU A 97 -1.98 9.36 -50.13
N CYS A 98 -1.71 10.57 -50.65
CA CYS A 98 -0.35 10.93 -51.06
C CYS A 98 0.60 10.98 -49.86
N ALA A 99 0.13 11.37 -48.67
CA ALA A 99 0.95 11.37 -47.46
C ALA A 99 1.37 9.95 -47.05
N PHE A 100 0.49 8.95 -47.13
CA PHE A 100 0.86 7.54 -46.90
C PHE A 100 1.95 7.07 -47.86
N LEU A 101 1.81 7.37 -49.16
CA LEU A 101 2.83 7.04 -50.14
C LEU A 101 4.18 7.64 -49.76
N ILE A 102 4.22 8.94 -49.44
CA ILE A 102 5.47 9.59 -49.05
C ILE A 102 6.05 9.01 -47.76
N MET A 103 5.24 8.79 -46.74
CA MET A 103 5.69 8.21 -45.47
C MET A 103 6.26 6.81 -45.65
N ASP A 104 5.60 5.95 -46.45
CA ASP A 104 6.08 4.60 -46.73
C ASP A 104 7.37 4.59 -47.56
N LEU A 105 7.47 5.47 -48.57
CA LEU A 105 8.68 5.65 -49.38
C LEU A 105 9.86 6.10 -48.50
N VAL A 106 9.64 7.04 -47.57
CA VAL A 106 10.64 7.46 -46.58
C VAL A 106 11.00 6.31 -45.66
N ASN A 107 10.00 5.60 -45.11
CA ASN A 107 10.19 4.55 -44.12
C ASN A 107 11.04 3.38 -44.66
N VAL A 108 10.83 2.96 -45.92
CA VAL A 108 11.69 1.93 -46.55
C VAL A 108 13.06 2.45 -46.99
N SER A 109 13.28 3.76 -46.99
CA SER A 109 14.55 4.38 -47.36
C SER A 109 15.48 4.64 -46.16
N LEU A 110 14.98 4.50 -44.93
CA LEU A 110 15.73 4.77 -43.72
C LEU A 110 16.74 3.67 -43.37
N SER A 111 17.83 4.10 -42.74
CA SER A 111 18.90 3.25 -42.21
C SER A 111 19.55 3.95 -41.02
N ASP A 112 20.43 3.26 -40.29
CA ASP A 112 21.21 3.85 -39.19
C ASP A 112 22.06 5.07 -39.62
N SER A 113 22.38 5.18 -40.90
CA SER A 113 23.10 6.31 -41.51
C SER A 113 22.19 7.40 -42.09
N GLY A 114 20.88 7.32 -41.86
CA GLY A 114 19.87 8.17 -42.49
C GLY A 114 19.46 7.70 -43.88
N ILE A 115 18.92 8.60 -44.70
CA ILE A 115 18.46 8.33 -46.07
C ILE A 115 19.56 8.65 -47.08
N ALA A 116 19.90 7.69 -47.94
CA ALA A 116 20.90 7.89 -49.00
C ALA A 116 20.45 8.95 -50.03
N ASP A 117 21.40 9.69 -50.61
CA ASP A 117 21.12 10.80 -51.55
C ASP A 117 20.25 10.39 -52.74
N ASP A 118 20.49 9.22 -53.33
CA ASP A 118 19.71 8.71 -54.46
C ASP A 118 18.27 8.39 -54.04
N SER A 119 18.09 7.79 -52.85
CA SER A 119 16.76 7.53 -52.29
C SER A 119 16.02 8.83 -51.98
N LYS A 120 16.72 9.86 -51.48
CA LYS A 120 16.15 11.18 -51.21
C LYS A 120 15.67 11.86 -52.50
N LYS A 121 16.49 11.86 -53.55
CA LYS A 121 16.10 12.37 -54.88
C LYS A 121 14.89 11.62 -55.45
N SER A 122 14.82 10.30 -55.25
CA SER A 122 13.67 9.50 -55.66
C SER A 122 12.39 9.89 -54.90
N VAL A 123 12.46 10.04 -53.57
CA VAL A 123 11.33 10.53 -52.76
C VAL A 123 10.87 11.92 -53.21
N GLU A 124 11.80 12.84 -53.47
CA GLU A 124 11.49 14.18 -54.00
C GLU A 124 10.81 14.13 -55.38
N LEU A 125 11.20 13.19 -56.24
CA LEU A 125 10.57 12.96 -57.53
C LEU A 125 9.13 12.45 -57.36
N PHE A 126 8.91 11.46 -56.50
CA PHE A 126 7.56 10.99 -56.15
C PHE A 126 6.71 12.13 -55.57
N ALA A 127 7.23 12.90 -54.62
CA ALA A 127 6.52 14.04 -54.05
C ALA A 127 6.09 15.04 -55.15
N LYS A 128 6.98 15.34 -56.11
CA LYS A 128 6.64 16.21 -57.24
C LYS A 128 5.56 15.62 -58.15
N LEU A 129 5.64 14.33 -58.47
CA LEU A 129 4.67 13.64 -59.33
C LEU A 129 3.28 13.59 -58.69
N PHE A 130 3.21 13.33 -57.38
CA PHE A 130 1.96 13.23 -56.62
C PHE A 130 1.48 14.57 -56.04
N GLY A 131 2.07 15.69 -56.46
CA GLY A 131 1.63 17.03 -56.09
C GLY A 131 1.81 17.36 -54.60
N VAL A 132 2.77 16.75 -53.92
CA VAL A 132 3.08 17.00 -52.50
C VAL A 132 4.06 18.18 -52.38
N PRO A 133 3.64 19.31 -51.77
CA PRO A 133 4.50 20.46 -51.54
C PRO A 133 5.74 20.15 -50.68
N ARG A 134 6.83 20.91 -50.88
CA ARG A 134 8.11 20.69 -50.17
C ARG A 134 8.01 20.78 -48.65
N ASP A 135 7.17 21.66 -48.13
CA ASP A 135 6.95 21.81 -46.69
C ASP A 135 6.23 20.59 -46.10
N ARG A 136 5.23 20.05 -46.80
CA ARG A 136 4.57 18.78 -46.41
C ARG A 136 5.51 17.59 -46.50
N LEU A 137 6.31 17.51 -47.56
CA LEU A 137 7.33 16.48 -47.69
C LEU A 137 8.30 16.50 -46.49
N SER A 138 8.82 17.68 -46.16
CA SER A 138 9.72 17.85 -45.01
C SER A 138 9.07 17.47 -43.68
N LEU A 139 7.78 17.78 -43.52
CA LEU A 139 7.01 17.44 -42.31
C LEU A 139 6.85 15.92 -42.16
N LEU A 140 6.38 15.24 -43.22
CA LEU A 140 6.17 13.80 -43.24
C LEU A 140 7.48 13.04 -43.07
N GLN A 141 8.55 13.50 -43.72
CA GLN A 141 9.88 12.90 -43.59
C GLN A 141 10.38 12.96 -42.14
N ARG A 142 10.32 14.13 -41.50
CA ARG A 142 10.75 14.29 -40.10
C ARG A 142 9.95 13.42 -39.14
N PHE A 143 8.64 13.30 -39.35
CA PHE A 143 7.81 12.42 -38.53
C PHE A 143 8.28 10.96 -38.61
N ILE A 144 8.57 10.46 -39.80
CA ILE A 144 9.04 9.08 -39.99
C ILE A 144 10.48 8.88 -39.47
N GLU A 145 11.35 9.88 -39.59
CA GLU A 145 12.68 9.87 -38.95
C GLU A 145 12.56 9.74 -37.42
N TYR A 146 11.72 10.55 -36.77
CA TYR A 146 11.47 10.41 -35.32
C TYR A 146 10.79 9.09 -34.94
N ALA A 147 9.90 8.57 -35.78
CA ALA A 147 9.27 7.27 -35.54
C ALA A 147 10.30 6.13 -35.62
N TYR A 148 11.26 6.22 -36.54
CA TYR A 148 12.38 5.28 -36.69
C TYR A 148 13.33 5.33 -35.49
N GLU A 149 13.61 6.53 -34.96
CA GLU A 149 14.41 6.76 -33.76
C GLU A 149 13.67 6.44 -32.43
N GLU A 150 12.40 6.04 -32.50
CA GLU A 150 11.51 5.87 -31.34
C GLU A 150 11.37 7.13 -30.45
N ASN A 151 11.48 8.33 -31.03
CA ASN A 151 11.31 9.61 -30.31
C ASN A 151 9.83 10.00 -30.20
N ILE A 152 9.17 9.49 -29.16
CA ILE A 152 7.72 9.65 -28.95
C ILE A 152 7.29 11.13 -28.78
N GLU A 153 8.12 11.95 -28.11
CA GLU A 153 7.80 13.36 -27.84
C GLU A 153 7.71 14.19 -29.12
N GLU A 154 8.72 14.08 -29.99
CA GLU A 154 8.70 14.78 -31.27
C GLU A 154 7.67 14.17 -32.23
N CYS A 155 7.46 12.85 -32.23
CA CYS A 155 6.37 12.23 -32.98
C CYS A 155 5.00 12.80 -32.60
N GLN A 156 4.72 12.99 -31.30
CA GLN A 156 3.46 13.58 -30.83
C GLN A 156 3.31 15.04 -31.30
N ARG A 157 4.39 15.83 -31.24
CA ARG A 157 4.41 17.22 -31.70
C ARG A 157 4.15 17.31 -33.21
N PHE A 158 4.82 16.46 -34.00
CA PHE A 158 4.65 16.43 -35.45
C PHE A 158 3.29 15.90 -35.87
N ALA A 159 2.74 14.92 -35.17
CA ALA A 159 1.39 14.41 -35.43
C ALA A 159 0.33 15.51 -35.36
N ALA A 160 0.37 16.38 -34.35
CA ALA A 160 -0.53 17.52 -34.25
C ALA A 160 -0.41 18.52 -35.42
N ILE A 161 0.83 18.78 -35.87
CA ILE A 161 1.08 19.66 -37.02
C ILE A 161 0.60 19.01 -38.33
N ILE A 162 0.73 17.68 -38.44
CA ILE A 162 0.27 16.90 -39.60
C ILE A 162 -1.25 16.96 -39.71
N GLU A 163 -1.98 16.71 -38.61
CA GLU A 163 -3.45 16.79 -38.57
C GLU A 163 -3.96 18.17 -39.03
N GLU A 164 -3.28 19.25 -38.61
CA GLU A 164 -3.65 20.62 -39.00
C GLU A 164 -3.38 20.89 -40.49
N ARG A 165 -2.28 20.37 -41.05
CA ARG A 165 -1.80 20.74 -42.40
C ARG A 165 -2.22 19.79 -43.51
N ILE A 166 -2.61 18.57 -43.18
CA ILE A 166 -2.97 17.51 -44.13
C ILE A 166 -4.37 17.00 -43.79
N SER A 167 -5.37 17.60 -44.44
CA SER A 167 -6.78 17.26 -44.23
C SER A 167 -7.05 15.76 -44.37
N GLY A 168 -7.72 15.21 -43.35
CA GLY A 168 -8.15 13.82 -43.28
C GLY A 168 -7.10 12.83 -42.75
N LEU A 169 -5.88 13.27 -42.44
CA LEU A 169 -4.85 12.41 -41.84
C LEU A 169 -4.89 12.57 -40.32
N GLU A 170 -5.29 11.53 -39.59
CA GLU A 170 -5.51 11.55 -38.13
C GLU A 170 -4.35 10.86 -37.35
N ILE A 171 -4.21 11.14 -36.06
CA ILE A 171 -3.28 10.43 -35.16
C ILE A 171 -3.50 8.92 -35.21
N SER A 172 -4.75 8.47 -35.38
CA SER A 172 -5.12 7.06 -35.55
C SER A 172 -4.41 6.41 -36.74
N ASP A 173 -4.23 7.14 -37.85
CA ASP A 173 -3.48 6.71 -39.03
C ASP A 173 -1.96 6.67 -38.74
N LEU A 174 -1.46 7.69 -38.03
CA LEU A 174 -0.05 7.83 -37.69
C LEU A 174 0.45 6.77 -36.70
N LYS A 175 -0.45 6.20 -35.88
CA LYS A 175 -0.16 5.05 -35.00
C LYS A 175 0.35 3.83 -35.78
N TYR A 176 0.14 3.73 -37.09
CA TYR A 176 0.75 2.69 -37.93
C TYR A 176 2.28 2.72 -37.93
N TYR A 177 2.86 3.92 -37.89
CA TYR A 177 4.31 4.13 -37.91
C TYR A 177 4.90 4.12 -36.50
N ILE A 178 4.14 4.59 -35.50
CA ILE A 178 4.57 4.63 -34.10
C ILE A 178 3.37 4.44 -33.17
N MET A 179 3.16 3.22 -32.66
CA MET A 179 1.97 2.87 -31.86
C MET A 179 1.88 3.64 -30.52
N GLN A 180 3.00 4.14 -30.03
CA GLN A 180 3.14 4.78 -28.71
C GLN A 180 2.62 6.22 -28.65
N ILE A 181 2.31 6.85 -29.79
CA ILE A 181 1.66 8.18 -29.80
C ILE A 181 0.21 8.03 -29.31
N THR A 182 -0.27 9.02 -28.57
CA THR A 182 -1.57 8.93 -27.91
C THR A 182 -2.44 10.13 -28.22
N GLU A 183 -3.69 9.86 -28.59
CA GLU A 183 -4.76 10.86 -28.56
C GLU A 183 -5.25 10.98 -27.11
N THR A 184 -5.46 12.20 -26.62
CA THR A 184 -6.10 12.39 -25.32
C THR A 184 -7.57 12.67 -25.56
N ALA A 185 -8.40 11.64 -25.45
CA ALA A 185 -9.85 11.82 -25.58
C ALA A 185 -10.42 12.45 -24.30
N GLU A 186 -11.40 13.33 -24.45
CA GLU A 186 -12.18 13.86 -23.31
C GLU A 186 -13.39 12.97 -23.05
N PHE A 187 -13.67 12.69 -21.78
CA PHE A 187 -14.86 11.95 -21.34
C PHE A 187 -15.72 12.80 -20.43
N THR A 188 -17.01 12.88 -20.74
CA THR A 188 -18.00 13.71 -20.06
C THR A 188 -19.19 12.89 -19.59
N GLN A 189 -19.95 13.43 -18.64
CA GLN A 189 -21.20 12.91 -18.13
C GLN A 189 -22.23 12.76 -19.25
N THR A 190 -22.28 13.67 -20.22
CA THR A 190 -23.22 13.58 -21.36
C THR A 190 -23.01 12.29 -22.15
N ILE A 191 -21.75 11.91 -22.41
CA ILE A 191 -21.42 10.65 -23.10
C ILE A 191 -21.95 9.45 -22.31
N LEU A 192 -21.81 9.47 -20.98
CA LEU A 192 -22.29 8.40 -20.13
C LEU A 192 -23.83 8.38 -20.02
N ASP A 193 -24.47 9.54 -19.96
CA ASP A 193 -25.93 9.68 -19.92
C ASP A 193 -26.58 9.12 -21.19
N ASP A 194 -25.95 9.32 -22.35
CA ASP A 194 -26.42 8.80 -23.64
C ASP A 194 -26.22 7.30 -23.77
N LYS A 195 -25.00 6.80 -23.46
CA LYS A 195 -24.67 5.38 -23.69
C LYS A 195 -25.12 4.44 -22.56
N LYS A 196 -25.31 4.96 -21.35
CA LYS A 196 -25.50 4.23 -20.07
C LYS A 196 -24.34 3.31 -19.67
N CYS A 197 -23.76 2.59 -20.62
CA CYS A 197 -22.61 1.72 -20.46
C CYS A 197 -21.51 2.20 -21.40
N PHE A 198 -20.37 2.63 -20.85
CA PHE A 198 -19.26 3.14 -21.63
C PHE A 198 -17.95 2.43 -21.27
N ARG A 199 -17.14 2.10 -22.28
CA ARG A 199 -15.79 1.57 -22.11
C ARG A 199 -14.75 2.59 -22.56
N LEU A 200 -13.96 3.08 -21.61
CA LEU A 200 -12.78 3.89 -21.85
C LEU A 200 -11.57 2.99 -22.10
N ILE A 201 -10.97 3.21 -23.26
CA ILE A 201 -9.70 2.62 -23.70
C ILE A 201 -8.71 3.78 -23.97
N ASP A 202 -7.40 3.53 -23.92
CA ASP A 202 -6.34 4.52 -24.14
C ASP A 202 -6.25 5.66 -23.10
N ARG A 203 -5.65 6.80 -23.46
CA ARG A 203 -5.44 7.95 -22.57
C ARG A 203 -6.65 8.87 -22.59
N CYS A 204 -7.17 9.21 -21.42
CA CYS A 204 -8.32 10.09 -21.31
C CYS A 204 -8.20 11.05 -20.12
N ASN A 205 -8.71 12.26 -20.30
CA ASN A 205 -8.88 13.22 -19.22
C ASN A 205 -10.38 13.31 -18.85
N ILE A 206 -10.66 13.22 -17.55
CA ILE A 206 -11.99 13.45 -16.97
C ILE A 206 -11.93 14.76 -16.21
N TYR A 207 -12.47 15.84 -16.80
CA TYR A 207 -12.40 17.17 -16.20
C TYR A 207 -13.48 17.45 -15.17
N GLU A 208 -14.65 16.84 -15.33
CA GLU A 208 -15.83 17.06 -14.50
C GLU A 208 -16.14 15.90 -13.55
N ASP A 209 -17.08 16.12 -12.63
CA ASP A 209 -17.59 15.05 -11.77
C ASP A 209 -18.50 14.12 -12.60
N ILE A 210 -18.18 12.82 -12.62
CA ILE A 210 -18.93 11.78 -13.31
C ILE A 210 -19.81 11.04 -12.30
N VAL A 211 -21.09 10.89 -12.60
CA VAL A 211 -22.09 10.24 -11.74
C VAL A 211 -22.66 9.00 -12.42
N LEU A 212 -22.42 7.83 -11.82
CA LEU A 212 -22.98 6.55 -12.25
C LEU A 212 -24.25 6.26 -11.43
N LYS A 213 -25.42 6.51 -12.03
CA LYS A 213 -26.74 6.21 -11.46
C LYS A 213 -27.09 4.73 -11.64
N ASP A 214 -28.21 4.28 -11.06
CA ASP A 214 -28.70 2.91 -11.27
C ASP A 214 -28.78 2.56 -12.76
N GLY A 215 -28.27 1.38 -13.13
CA GLY A 215 -28.23 0.91 -14.51
C GLY A 215 -27.09 1.48 -15.37
N MET A 216 -26.27 2.40 -14.83
CA MET A 216 -25.08 2.90 -15.53
C MET A 216 -23.83 2.09 -15.19
N SER A 217 -22.95 1.93 -16.17
CA SER A 217 -21.63 1.33 -15.98
C SER A 217 -20.52 2.07 -16.71
N LEU A 218 -19.37 2.20 -16.05
CA LEU A 218 -18.14 2.70 -16.65
C LEU A 218 -17.06 1.62 -16.53
N VAL A 219 -16.51 1.23 -17.67
CA VAL A 219 -15.42 0.27 -17.78
C VAL A 219 -14.17 1.02 -18.22
N ILE A 220 -13.15 1.08 -17.38
CA ILE A 220 -11.84 1.63 -17.70
C ILE A 220 -10.89 0.45 -17.89
N ASP A 221 -10.40 0.22 -19.10
CA ASP A 221 -9.63 -0.97 -19.40
C ASP A 221 -8.42 -0.66 -20.29
N ASN A 222 -7.24 -1.12 -19.88
CA ASN A 222 -5.96 -0.84 -20.56
C ASN A 222 -5.72 0.66 -20.82
N ALA A 223 -6.08 1.50 -19.85
CA ALA A 223 -6.17 2.94 -20.04
C ALA A 223 -5.28 3.73 -19.07
N VAL A 224 -4.94 4.96 -19.44
CA VAL A 224 -4.31 5.94 -18.54
C VAL A 224 -5.24 7.12 -18.38
N ILE A 225 -5.92 7.19 -17.24
CA ILE A 225 -6.95 8.17 -16.97
C ILE A 225 -6.42 9.25 -16.03
N ARG A 226 -6.52 10.52 -16.42
CA ARG A 226 -6.29 11.66 -15.53
C ARG A 226 -7.63 12.21 -15.07
N ILE A 227 -7.87 12.20 -13.76
CA ILE A 227 -9.15 12.62 -13.20
C ILE A 227 -8.95 13.95 -12.47
N PHE A 228 -9.56 15.02 -12.97
CA PHE A 228 -9.62 16.34 -12.32
C PHE A 228 -10.91 16.50 -11.50
N GLY A 229 -12.02 15.94 -11.96
CA GLY A 229 -13.27 15.81 -11.20
C GLY A 229 -13.24 14.65 -10.20
N ASN A 230 -14.36 13.97 -9.99
CA ASN A 230 -14.49 12.76 -9.18
C ASN A 230 -15.44 11.78 -9.87
N ILE A 231 -15.39 10.50 -9.50
CA ILE A 231 -16.36 9.50 -9.94
C ILE A 231 -17.26 9.16 -8.76
N SER A 232 -18.55 9.45 -8.86
CA SER A 232 -19.56 9.18 -7.84
C SER A 232 -20.51 8.09 -8.28
N LEU A 233 -20.63 7.04 -7.48
CA LEU A 233 -21.54 5.93 -7.70
C LEU A 233 -22.78 6.10 -6.83
N ASN A 234 -23.92 6.27 -7.50
CA ASN A 234 -25.25 6.40 -6.93
C ASN A 234 -26.12 5.21 -7.39
N GLY A 235 -25.61 3.99 -7.19
CA GLY A 235 -26.23 2.73 -7.62
C GLY A 235 -25.64 2.13 -8.90
N GLY A 236 -24.74 2.83 -9.60
CA GLY A 236 -24.07 2.32 -10.79
C GLY A 236 -22.82 1.46 -10.50
N HIS A 237 -22.17 1.01 -11.56
CA HIS A 237 -21.03 0.07 -11.49
C HIS A 237 -19.78 0.63 -12.18
N LEU A 238 -18.67 0.76 -11.44
CA LEU A 238 -17.36 1.10 -11.98
C LEU A 238 -16.47 -0.14 -12.02
N PHE A 239 -15.92 -0.44 -13.19
CA PHE A 239 -14.92 -1.47 -13.40
C PHE A 239 -13.62 -0.85 -13.92
N ILE A 240 -12.50 -1.09 -13.26
CA ILE A 240 -11.18 -0.63 -13.68
C ILE A 240 -10.24 -1.82 -13.76
N ASN A 241 -9.67 -2.06 -14.94
CA ASN A 241 -8.79 -3.19 -15.19
C ASN A 241 -7.52 -2.78 -15.94
N ASN A 242 -6.38 -3.29 -15.48
CA ASN A 242 -5.06 -3.08 -16.10
C ASN A 242 -4.82 -1.61 -16.52
N SER A 243 -5.10 -0.67 -15.61
CA SER A 243 -5.17 0.75 -15.95
C SER A 243 -4.46 1.61 -14.91
N LYS A 244 -3.95 2.75 -15.35
CA LYS A 244 -3.36 3.77 -14.49
C LYS A 244 -4.33 4.91 -14.26
N ILE A 245 -4.64 5.19 -13.00
CA ILE A 245 -5.46 6.33 -12.58
C ILE A 245 -4.55 7.37 -11.95
N ILE A 246 -4.58 8.59 -12.48
CA ILE A 246 -3.78 9.71 -11.99
C ILE A 246 -4.72 10.81 -11.51
N ARG A 247 -4.67 11.09 -10.21
CA ARG A 247 -5.43 12.18 -9.63
C ARG A 247 -4.81 13.53 -10.02
N LYS A 248 -5.65 14.44 -10.52
CA LYS A 248 -5.28 15.81 -10.94
C LYS A 248 -6.14 16.91 -10.32
N SER A 249 -7.03 16.57 -9.39
CA SER A 249 -7.85 17.58 -8.72
C SER A 249 -7.07 18.42 -7.73
N GLY A 250 -7.51 19.66 -7.53
CA GLY A 250 -7.12 20.46 -6.36
C GLY A 250 -7.95 20.17 -5.11
N SER A 251 -8.85 19.18 -5.14
CA SER A 251 -9.76 18.84 -4.04
C SER A 251 -9.20 17.75 -3.14
N HIS A 252 -9.59 17.78 -1.87
CA HIS A 252 -9.31 16.72 -0.90
C HIS A 252 -10.39 15.63 -0.86
N ARG A 253 -11.41 15.72 -1.73
CA ARG A 253 -12.43 14.67 -1.90
C ARG A 253 -11.79 13.38 -2.45
N ALA A 254 -12.41 12.25 -2.13
CA ALA A 254 -11.96 10.96 -2.68
C ALA A 254 -12.16 10.92 -4.19
N CYS A 255 -11.24 10.27 -4.91
CA CYS A 255 -11.33 10.11 -6.36
C CYS A 255 -12.61 9.36 -6.78
N ILE A 256 -12.96 8.32 -6.03
CA ILE A 256 -14.14 7.47 -6.24
C ILE A 256 -14.99 7.49 -4.97
N ASN A 257 -16.28 7.80 -5.10
CA ASN A 257 -17.20 7.91 -3.98
C ASN A 257 -18.41 6.99 -4.19
N LEU A 258 -18.79 6.18 -3.20
CA LEU A 258 -20.00 5.34 -3.26
C LEU A 258 -20.98 5.81 -2.18
N HIS A 259 -22.17 6.26 -2.60
CA HIS A 259 -23.15 6.91 -1.71
C HIS A 259 -24.46 6.14 -1.56
N LYS A 260 -24.75 5.16 -2.41
CA LYS A 260 -26.04 4.46 -2.44
C LYS A 260 -25.86 2.93 -2.36
N PRO A 261 -26.74 2.21 -1.64
CA PRO A 261 -26.82 0.75 -1.74
C PRO A 261 -26.95 0.30 -3.20
N GLY A 262 -26.19 -0.73 -3.59
CA GLY A 262 -26.12 -1.22 -4.98
C GLY A 262 -24.95 -0.65 -5.79
N SER A 263 -24.30 0.43 -5.33
CA SER A 263 -23.06 0.92 -5.93
C SER A 263 -21.96 -0.14 -5.84
N ARG A 264 -21.22 -0.35 -6.93
CA ARG A 264 -20.15 -1.35 -6.99
C ARG A 264 -18.90 -0.79 -7.65
N ALA A 265 -17.76 -1.00 -7.03
CA ALA A 265 -16.45 -0.66 -7.60
C ALA A 265 -15.56 -1.91 -7.64
N GLU A 266 -15.11 -2.28 -8.83
CA GLU A 266 -14.20 -3.41 -9.06
C GLU A 266 -12.92 -2.94 -9.72
N LEU A 267 -11.79 -3.15 -9.04
CA LEU A 267 -10.47 -2.73 -9.48
C LEU A 267 -9.55 -3.95 -9.52
N SER A 268 -8.93 -4.18 -10.68
CA SER A 268 -7.97 -5.27 -10.90
C SER A 268 -6.74 -4.76 -11.65
N SER A 269 -5.54 -5.03 -11.15
CA SER A 269 -4.30 -4.57 -11.79
C SER A 269 -4.26 -3.06 -12.03
N VAL A 270 -4.65 -2.28 -11.00
CA VAL A 270 -4.75 -0.82 -11.09
C VAL A 270 -3.54 -0.13 -10.46
N GLU A 271 -2.99 0.85 -11.15
CA GLU A 271 -1.98 1.78 -10.62
C GLU A 271 -2.64 3.13 -10.31
N ALA A 272 -2.93 3.40 -9.03
CA ALA A 272 -3.62 4.62 -8.59
C ALA A 272 -2.67 5.59 -7.89
N ASP A 273 -2.21 6.61 -8.63
CA ASP A 273 -1.43 7.72 -8.09
C ASP A 273 -2.37 8.86 -7.66
N CYS A 274 -2.56 9.01 -6.35
CA CYS A 274 -3.40 10.07 -5.81
C CYS A 274 -2.68 11.42 -5.71
N ARG A 275 -1.38 11.50 -6.02
CA ARG A 275 -0.63 12.77 -6.13
C ARG A 275 -0.70 13.66 -4.88
N ASN A 276 -0.96 13.08 -3.71
CA ASN A 276 -1.25 13.76 -2.45
C ASN A 276 -2.49 14.67 -2.52
N TYR A 277 -3.48 14.30 -3.35
CA TYR A 277 -4.79 14.93 -3.42
C TYR A 277 -5.86 14.01 -2.83
N GLY A 278 -5.99 14.06 -1.51
CA GLY A 278 -7.05 13.35 -0.79
C GLY A 278 -6.91 11.83 -0.83
N MET A 279 -8.07 11.18 -0.88
CA MET A 279 -8.26 9.73 -0.77
C MET A 279 -8.50 9.12 -2.16
N PHE A 280 -8.34 7.80 -2.29
CA PHE A 280 -8.69 7.13 -3.54
C PHE A 280 -10.17 6.71 -3.56
N ILE A 281 -10.62 5.98 -2.54
CA ILE A 281 -11.99 5.49 -2.43
C ILE A 281 -12.61 5.91 -1.10
N ARG A 282 -13.82 6.49 -1.15
CA ARG A 282 -14.71 6.66 -0.01
C ARG A 282 -16.02 5.93 -0.29
N ALA A 283 -16.24 4.82 0.39
CA ALA A 283 -17.43 4.00 0.25
C ALA A 283 -18.28 4.06 1.51
N GLU A 284 -19.27 4.96 1.51
CA GLU A 284 -20.29 5.05 2.57
C GLU A 284 -21.28 3.88 2.46
N GLU A 285 -21.51 3.42 1.23
CA GLU A 285 -22.42 2.35 0.87
C GLU A 285 -21.80 1.45 -0.21
N GLY A 286 -22.47 0.34 -0.53
CA GLY A 286 -22.13 -0.51 -1.68
C GLY A 286 -21.01 -1.53 -1.42
N THR A 287 -20.42 -2.04 -2.50
CA THR A 287 -19.35 -3.04 -2.44
C THR A 287 -18.10 -2.58 -3.19
N VAL A 288 -16.93 -2.90 -2.63
CA VAL A 288 -15.63 -2.55 -3.20
C VAL A 288 -14.75 -3.79 -3.26
N THR A 289 -14.23 -4.10 -4.45
CA THR A 289 -13.25 -5.16 -4.66
C THR A 289 -12.00 -4.58 -5.31
N ILE A 290 -10.84 -4.80 -4.70
CA ILE A 290 -9.54 -4.35 -5.18
C ILE A 290 -8.60 -5.56 -5.21
N LYS A 291 -7.98 -5.84 -6.36
CA LYS A 291 -7.09 -6.99 -6.53
C LYS A 291 -5.83 -6.60 -7.30
N ASN A 292 -4.68 -7.17 -6.92
CA ASN A 292 -3.43 -7.05 -7.67
C ASN A 292 -3.06 -5.61 -8.03
N SER A 293 -3.37 -4.64 -7.16
CA SER A 293 -3.31 -3.22 -7.49
C SER A 293 -2.28 -2.50 -6.62
N ASN A 294 -1.92 -1.28 -7.00
CA ASN A 294 -1.07 -0.38 -6.20
C ASN A 294 -1.78 0.98 -6.04
N ILE A 295 -1.97 1.41 -4.79
CA ILE A 295 -2.60 2.69 -4.45
C ILE A 295 -1.62 3.49 -3.61
N TYR A 296 -1.28 4.71 -4.04
CA TYR A 296 -0.19 5.45 -3.40
C TYR A 296 -0.34 6.97 -3.45
N ASN A 297 0.46 7.64 -2.62
CA ASN A 297 0.50 9.09 -2.45
C ASN A 297 -0.88 9.66 -2.07
N THR A 298 -1.48 9.16 -0.99
CA THR A 298 -2.76 9.65 -0.46
C THR A 298 -2.54 10.51 0.78
N THR A 299 -3.44 11.46 1.01
CA THR A 299 -3.36 12.36 2.17
C THR A 299 -4.76 12.72 2.69
N ARG A 300 -4.81 13.36 3.87
CA ARG A 300 -6.04 13.90 4.50
C ARG A 300 -7.13 12.86 4.79
N GLY A 301 -6.81 11.57 4.69
CA GLY A 301 -7.67 10.45 5.00
C GLY A 301 -7.07 9.16 4.45
N ALA A 302 -7.59 8.02 4.92
CA ALA A 302 -7.19 6.71 4.42
C ALA A 302 -7.34 6.63 2.89
N ALA A 303 -6.41 5.96 2.20
CA ALA A 303 -6.54 5.69 0.77
C ALA A 303 -7.90 5.05 0.42
N VAL A 304 -8.37 4.13 1.28
CA VAL A 304 -9.70 3.53 1.23
C VAL A 304 -10.42 3.75 2.56
N ARG A 305 -11.52 4.49 2.55
CA ARG A 305 -12.43 4.63 3.70
C ARG A 305 -13.74 3.91 3.44
N PHE A 306 -14.13 3.02 4.34
CA PHE A 306 -15.19 2.06 4.10
C PHE A 306 -16.20 1.93 5.26
N TRP A 307 -17.48 2.09 4.93
CA TRP A 307 -18.65 1.83 5.79
C TRP A 307 -19.72 0.96 5.11
N GLY A 308 -19.52 0.62 3.83
CA GLY A 308 -20.50 -0.07 3.00
C GLY A 308 -20.73 -1.53 3.40
N LYS A 309 -21.30 -2.31 2.47
CA LYS A 309 -21.72 -3.69 2.72
C LYS A 309 -20.56 -4.68 2.78
N GLU A 310 -19.70 -4.67 1.76
CA GLU A 310 -18.56 -5.59 1.65
C GLU A 310 -17.32 -4.91 1.03
N LEU A 311 -16.16 -5.10 1.67
CA LEU A 311 -14.84 -4.71 1.16
C LEU A 311 -13.95 -5.95 0.99
N LYS A 312 -13.38 -6.12 -0.19
CA LYS A 312 -12.38 -7.16 -0.45
C LYS A 312 -11.14 -6.55 -1.09
N ILE A 313 -10.00 -6.66 -0.41
CA ILE A 313 -8.70 -6.21 -0.89
C ILE A 313 -7.76 -7.41 -0.89
N THR A 314 -7.25 -7.79 -2.05
CA THR A 314 -6.30 -8.89 -2.19
C THR A 314 -5.05 -8.48 -2.95
N ASP A 315 -3.88 -8.90 -2.49
CA ASP A 315 -2.61 -8.77 -3.21
C ASP A 315 -2.34 -7.33 -3.70
N THR A 316 -2.65 -6.36 -2.84
CA THR A 316 -2.60 -4.93 -3.18
C THR A 316 -1.53 -4.21 -2.36
N GLY A 317 -0.75 -3.36 -3.03
CA GLY A 317 0.24 -2.48 -2.41
C GLY A 317 -0.35 -1.13 -2.03
N PHE A 318 -0.06 -0.68 -0.82
CA PHE A 318 -0.33 0.68 -0.36
C PHE A 318 0.99 1.35 0.02
N SER A 319 1.28 2.53 -0.54
CA SER A 319 2.51 3.25 -0.22
C SER A 319 2.34 4.76 -0.08
N ASN A 320 3.05 5.35 0.89
CA ASN A 320 3.02 6.78 1.17
C ASN A 320 1.57 7.26 1.44
N CYS A 321 0.88 6.55 2.32
CA CYS A 321 -0.52 6.81 2.64
C CYS A 321 -0.61 7.47 4.01
N TYR A 322 -1.05 8.73 4.05
CA TYR A 322 -1.14 9.53 5.27
C TYR A 322 -2.59 9.89 5.63
N SER A 323 -2.97 9.63 6.88
CA SER A 323 -4.27 10.01 7.45
C SER A 323 -4.09 10.76 8.77
N PRO A 324 -4.63 11.99 8.95
CA PRO A 324 -4.65 12.64 10.26
C PRO A 324 -5.62 11.97 11.26
N GLU A 325 -6.37 10.97 10.80
CA GLU A 325 -7.34 10.21 11.57
C GLU A 325 -6.88 8.74 11.67
N ASP A 326 -7.76 7.78 11.51
CA ASP A 326 -7.45 6.35 11.65
C ASP A 326 -7.19 5.69 10.30
N GLY A 327 -6.32 4.69 10.27
CA GLY A 327 -6.02 3.88 9.09
C GLY A 327 -5.32 4.68 8.01
N GLY A 328 -3.98 4.66 7.94
CA GLY A 328 -3.25 5.48 6.97
C GLY A 328 -3.59 5.10 5.52
N ALA A 329 -3.68 3.80 5.26
CA ALA A 329 -4.06 3.24 3.98
C ALA A 329 -5.53 2.81 3.93
N VAL A 330 -6.00 2.04 4.93
CA VAL A 330 -7.35 1.47 4.93
C VAL A 330 -8.03 1.73 6.26
N MET A 331 -9.24 2.28 6.22
CA MET A 331 -10.09 2.44 7.38
C MET A 331 -11.45 1.77 7.15
N VAL A 332 -11.72 0.72 7.92
CA VAL A 332 -12.98 -0.02 7.92
C VAL A 332 -13.78 0.35 9.17
N ARG A 333 -15.02 0.79 8.98
CA ARG A 333 -15.94 1.22 10.05
C ARG A 333 -17.29 0.50 10.03
N GLY A 334 -17.56 -0.30 9.00
CA GLY A 334 -18.80 -1.05 8.84
C GLY A 334 -18.66 -2.16 7.80
N GLY A 335 -19.71 -2.99 7.69
CA GLY A 335 -19.76 -4.12 6.76
C GLY A 335 -18.81 -5.28 7.10
N SER A 336 -18.75 -6.24 6.18
CA SER A 336 -17.69 -7.26 6.18
C SER A 336 -16.48 -6.75 5.40
N ALA A 337 -15.28 -6.98 5.91
CA ALA A 337 -14.05 -6.60 5.21
C ALA A 337 -13.01 -7.72 5.23
N SER A 338 -12.35 -7.96 4.11
CA SER A 338 -11.22 -8.87 3.99
C SER A 338 -10.04 -8.16 3.35
N ILE A 339 -8.89 -8.20 4.02
CA ILE A 339 -7.63 -7.60 3.58
C ILE A 339 -6.58 -8.70 3.63
N THR A 340 -6.18 -9.21 2.47
CA THR A 340 -5.36 -10.43 2.37
C THR A 340 -4.20 -10.25 1.41
N GLY A 341 -3.01 -10.75 1.76
CA GLY A 341 -1.85 -10.71 0.84
C GLY A 341 -1.32 -9.31 0.53
N CYS A 342 -1.72 -8.30 1.31
CA CYS A 342 -1.41 -6.90 1.00
C CYS A 342 -0.05 -6.47 1.58
N ASN A 343 0.57 -5.49 0.92
CA ASN A 343 1.80 -4.85 1.40
C ASN A 343 1.52 -3.39 1.73
N PHE A 344 1.89 -2.97 2.94
CA PHE A 344 1.75 -1.60 3.41
C PHE A 344 3.12 -1.04 3.70
N TYR A 345 3.43 0.07 3.04
CA TYR A 345 4.74 0.69 3.08
C TYR A 345 4.60 2.18 3.40
N ASP A 346 5.33 2.65 4.41
CA ASP A 346 5.38 4.09 4.76
C ASP A 346 3.98 4.70 4.90
N CYS A 347 3.18 4.07 5.75
CA CYS A 347 1.81 4.48 6.04
C CYS A 347 1.75 5.09 7.45
N GLU A 348 1.07 6.21 7.59
CA GLU A 348 1.00 6.95 8.83
C GLU A 348 -0.44 7.35 9.18
N ALA A 349 -0.80 7.17 10.45
CA ALA A 349 -2.09 7.54 10.98
C ALA A 349 -2.05 7.90 12.47
N LYS A 350 -3.14 8.47 13.00
CA LYS A 350 -3.30 8.60 14.45
C LYS A 350 -3.38 7.23 15.13
N ARG A 351 -4.18 6.32 14.58
CA ARG A 351 -4.30 4.92 15.01
C ARG A 351 -4.32 3.98 13.82
N GLY A 352 -3.59 2.87 13.91
CA GLY A 352 -3.49 1.90 12.82
C GLY A 352 -2.73 2.50 11.64
N GLY A 353 -1.40 2.57 11.75
CA GLY A 353 -0.55 3.31 10.79
C GLY A 353 -0.85 2.94 9.34
N ALA A 354 -1.18 1.68 9.08
CA ALA A 354 -1.73 1.23 7.81
C ALA A 354 -3.24 0.99 7.85
N VAL A 355 -3.73 0.20 8.83
CA VAL A 355 -5.10 -0.30 8.84
C VAL A 355 -5.79 -0.01 10.15
N TYR A 356 -6.99 0.57 10.05
CA TYR A 356 -7.98 0.59 11.13
C TYR A 356 -9.12 -0.36 10.79
N GLY A 357 -9.39 -1.32 11.66
CA GLY A 357 -10.47 -2.30 11.53
C GLY A 357 -11.47 -2.24 12.68
N VAL A 358 -12.66 -2.79 12.43
CA VAL A 358 -13.71 -3.06 13.43
C VAL A 358 -14.12 -4.54 13.35
N SER A 359 -14.89 -5.03 14.32
CA SER A 359 -15.53 -6.35 14.26
C SER A 359 -16.14 -6.63 12.88
N GLY A 360 -15.81 -7.78 12.28
CA GLY A 360 -16.16 -8.13 10.90
C GLY A 360 -15.05 -7.86 9.86
N THR A 361 -13.94 -7.24 10.29
CA THR A 361 -12.72 -7.09 9.47
C THR A 361 -11.79 -8.27 9.69
N VAL A 362 -11.36 -8.92 8.62
CA VAL A 362 -10.36 -9.99 8.59
C VAL A 362 -9.09 -9.49 7.89
N ILE A 363 -7.93 -9.67 8.54
CA ILE A 363 -6.62 -9.25 8.04
C ILE A 363 -5.68 -10.45 8.11
N SER A 364 -5.11 -10.85 6.98
CA SER A 364 -4.27 -12.05 6.89
C SER A 364 -3.18 -11.94 5.83
N GLU A 365 -2.05 -12.62 6.06
CA GLU A 365 -0.94 -12.73 5.09
C GLU A 365 -0.44 -11.36 4.60
N CYS A 366 -0.52 -10.34 5.45
CA CYS A 366 -0.10 -8.97 5.11
C CYS A 366 1.28 -8.65 5.68
N SER A 367 1.97 -7.74 5.00
CA SER A 367 3.26 -7.20 5.45
C SER A 367 3.16 -5.69 5.64
N PHE A 368 3.79 -5.22 6.71
CA PHE A 368 3.79 -3.82 7.13
C PHE A 368 5.23 -3.37 7.33
N THR A 369 5.62 -2.33 6.61
CA THR A 369 6.98 -1.80 6.61
C THR A 369 6.94 -0.30 6.82
N ARG A 370 7.69 0.21 7.80
CA ARG A 370 7.73 1.65 8.12
C ARG A 370 6.36 2.26 8.39
N CYS A 371 5.45 1.51 9.02
CA CYS A 371 4.17 2.08 9.45
C CYS A 371 4.33 2.79 10.80
N ASN A 372 3.80 4.01 10.90
CA ASN A 372 3.98 4.87 12.06
C ASN A 372 2.64 5.36 12.61
N VAL A 373 2.56 5.54 13.93
CA VAL A 373 1.37 6.09 14.59
C VAL A 373 1.69 7.13 15.65
N ALA A 374 0.72 8.03 15.87
CA ALA A 374 0.74 8.95 17.01
C ALA A 374 0.30 8.28 18.32
N ASP A 375 -0.71 7.41 18.28
CA ASP A 375 -1.31 6.82 19.49
C ASP A 375 -1.02 5.31 19.62
N TYR A 376 -1.71 4.47 18.83
CA TYR A 376 -1.67 3.01 19.00
C TYR A 376 -1.79 2.23 17.68
N GLY A 377 -1.25 1.01 17.68
CA GLY A 377 -1.32 0.09 16.55
C GLY A 377 -0.41 0.54 15.43
N ALA A 378 0.90 0.35 15.59
CA ALA A 378 1.93 0.86 14.68
C ALA A 378 1.62 0.53 13.21
N ALA A 379 1.05 -0.64 12.95
CA ALA A 379 0.49 -0.99 11.66
C ALA A 379 -1.04 -1.17 11.69
N VAL A 380 -1.56 -1.91 12.65
CA VAL A 380 -2.98 -2.27 12.73
C VAL A 380 -3.58 -1.83 14.06
N TYR A 381 -4.68 -1.10 13.99
CA TYR A 381 -5.56 -0.84 15.13
C TYR A 381 -6.91 -1.52 14.88
N TYR A 382 -7.36 -2.32 15.85
CA TYR A 382 -8.63 -3.04 15.75
C TYR A 382 -9.57 -2.65 16.88
N SER A 383 -10.74 -2.12 16.54
CA SER A 383 -11.78 -1.78 17.52
C SER A 383 -12.73 -2.96 17.70
N GLY A 384 -12.59 -3.66 18.82
CA GLY A 384 -13.23 -4.93 19.12
C GLY A 384 -12.22 -6.00 19.51
N GLU A 385 -12.71 -7.19 19.77
CA GLU A 385 -11.88 -8.39 19.98
C GLU A 385 -11.61 -9.04 18.62
N MET A 386 -10.34 -9.32 18.33
CA MET A 386 -9.98 -10.06 17.13
C MET A 386 -10.14 -11.56 17.35
N GLU A 387 -11.06 -12.17 16.62
CA GLU A 387 -11.23 -13.62 16.61
C GLU A 387 -10.18 -14.29 15.70
N GLY A 388 -9.52 -15.33 16.21
CA GLY A 388 -8.62 -16.19 15.44
C GLY A 388 -7.14 -15.79 15.48
N SER A 389 -6.28 -16.68 14.98
CA SER A 389 -4.86 -16.37 14.78
C SER A 389 -4.75 -15.24 13.75
N THR A 390 -4.20 -14.09 14.14
CA THR A 390 -3.77 -13.06 13.19
C THR A 390 -2.82 -13.70 12.18
N GLY A 391 -3.34 -14.09 11.01
CA GLY A 391 -2.63 -14.96 10.08
C GLY A 391 -1.35 -14.28 9.57
N ASN A 392 -0.20 -14.84 9.90
CA ASN A 392 1.15 -14.48 9.41
C ASN A 392 1.38 -13.00 9.10
N LEU A 393 0.98 -12.10 10.00
CA LEU A 393 1.26 -10.68 9.84
C LEU A 393 2.74 -10.40 10.10
N LYS A 394 3.39 -9.71 9.17
CA LYS A 394 4.81 -9.38 9.26
C LYS A 394 4.99 -7.88 9.47
N TYR A 395 5.81 -7.50 10.44
CA TYR A 395 6.10 -6.11 10.77
C TYR A 395 7.61 -5.86 10.66
N SER A 396 8.00 -4.78 10.00
CA SER A 396 9.39 -4.34 9.93
C SER A 396 9.46 -2.82 10.03
N ASP A 397 10.36 -2.32 10.89
CA ASP A 397 10.58 -0.88 11.11
C ASP A 397 9.31 -0.07 11.43
N CYS A 398 8.29 -0.70 12.02
CA CYS A 398 7.06 -0.02 12.44
C CYS A 398 7.23 0.60 13.84
N HIS A 399 6.69 1.80 14.02
CA HIS A 399 6.80 2.55 15.28
C HIS A 399 5.45 2.88 15.90
N PRO A 400 5.28 2.68 17.22
CA PRO A 400 6.28 2.17 18.17
C PRO A 400 6.54 0.65 18.05
N SER A 401 7.77 0.22 18.33
CA SER A 401 8.17 -1.19 18.27
C SER A 401 7.42 -2.05 19.30
N GLY A 402 7.12 -3.31 18.96
CA GLY A 402 6.39 -4.23 19.84
C GLY A 402 4.88 -3.99 19.91
N ALA A 403 4.34 -2.99 19.20
CA ALA A 403 2.92 -2.68 19.11
C ALA A 403 2.42 -2.69 17.66
N GLY A 404 2.92 -3.63 16.84
CA GLY A 404 2.54 -3.77 15.42
C GLY A 404 1.04 -3.85 15.22
N ILE A 405 0.37 -4.62 16.08
CA ILE A 405 -1.08 -4.70 16.18
C ILE A 405 -1.54 -4.37 17.59
N VAL A 406 -2.60 -3.56 17.69
CA VAL A 406 -3.29 -3.27 18.94
C VAL A 406 -4.79 -3.47 18.74
N GLN A 407 -5.40 -4.30 19.58
CA GLN A 407 -6.86 -4.40 19.67
C GLN A 407 -7.39 -3.54 20.84
N HIS A 408 -8.62 -3.06 20.72
CA HIS A 408 -9.26 -2.19 21.70
C HIS A 408 -10.60 -2.79 22.13
N ILE A 409 -10.61 -3.32 23.35
CA ILE A 409 -11.80 -3.94 23.96
C ILE A 409 -12.53 -2.87 24.75
N VAL A 410 -13.73 -2.51 24.28
CA VAL A 410 -14.63 -1.57 24.95
C VAL A 410 -15.90 -2.31 25.33
N SER A 411 -16.27 -2.26 26.61
CA SER A 411 -17.51 -2.86 27.10
C SER A 411 -18.14 -2.00 28.19
N LYS A 412 -19.47 -1.84 28.14
CA LYS A 412 -20.25 -1.21 29.21
C LYS A 412 -20.34 -2.09 30.46
N LYS A 413 -20.10 -3.39 30.32
CA LYS A 413 -20.11 -4.37 31.41
C LYS A 413 -18.68 -4.81 31.73
N PRO A 414 -18.39 -5.17 32.99
CA PRO A 414 -17.11 -5.79 33.33
C PRO A 414 -16.83 -7.01 32.46
N LEU A 415 -15.57 -7.17 32.03
CA LEU A 415 -15.08 -8.39 31.41
C LEU A 415 -14.88 -9.44 32.50
N ILE A 416 -15.76 -10.45 32.53
CA ILE A 416 -15.75 -11.53 33.51
C ILE A 416 -15.11 -12.77 32.90
N ILE A 417 -13.97 -13.19 33.45
CA ILE A 417 -13.22 -14.37 32.99
C ILE A 417 -13.52 -15.54 33.94
N LYS A 418 -14.30 -16.52 33.45
CA LYS A 418 -14.69 -17.73 34.20
C LYS A 418 -13.92 -18.98 33.81
N ASP A 419 -13.40 -19.00 32.58
CA ASP A 419 -12.57 -20.05 32.00
C ASP A 419 -11.18 -19.49 31.65
N VAL A 420 -10.48 -20.10 30.70
CA VAL A 420 -9.18 -19.63 30.22
C VAL A 420 -9.37 -18.50 29.20
N CYS A 421 -8.80 -17.33 29.50
CA CYS A 421 -8.65 -16.21 28.60
C CYS A 421 -7.16 -16.02 28.28
N HIS A 422 -6.81 -16.05 26.99
CA HIS A 422 -5.45 -15.81 26.52
C HIS A 422 -5.39 -14.48 25.74
N ILE A 423 -4.49 -13.59 26.16
CA ILE A 423 -4.19 -12.34 25.47
C ILE A 423 -2.78 -12.42 24.90
N GLY A 424 -2.71 -12.74 23.60
CA GLY A 424 -1.46 -12.78 22.81
C GLY A 424 -1.25 -11.57 21.91
N ILE A 425 -2.22 -10.66 21.86
CA ILE A 425 -2.20 -9.44 21.03
C ILE A 425 -2.14 -8.24 21.98
N SER A 426 -1.34 -7.23 21.66
CA SER A 426 -1.33 -5.99 22.45
C SER A 426 -2.74 -5.41 22.50
N THR A 427 -3.21 -5.07 23.70
CA THR A 427 -4.63 -4.81 23.94
C THR A 427 -4.81 -3.58 24.82
N ILE A 428 -5.66 -2.65 24.38
CA ILE A 428 -6.23 -1.63 25.24
C ILE A 428 -7.50 -2.21 25.86
N ILE A 429 -7.52 -2.30 27.18
CA ILE A 429 -8.68 -2.79 27.93
C ILE A 429 -9.37 -1.58 28.54
N ASP A 430 -10.49 -1.19 27.94
CA ASP A 430 -11.30 -0.04 28.35
C ASP A 430 -12.61 -0.47 29.02
N CYS A 431 -12.48 -1.43 29.95
CA CYS A 431 -13.53 -1.85 30.86
C CYS A 431 -12.93 -2.52 32.12
N PRO A 432 -13.67 -2.58 33.25
CA PRO A 432 -13.22 -3.34 34.42
C PRO A 432 -13.03 -4.82 34.09
N VAL A 433 -11.93 -5.42 34.57
CA VAL A 433 -11.65 -6.87 34.38
C VAL A 433 -11.76 -7.59 35.71
N SER A 434 -12.46 -8.73 35.70
CA SER A 434 -12.60 -9.62 36.85
C SER A 434 -12.34 -11.07 36.45
N VAL A 435 -11.25 -11.64 36.96
CA VAL A 435 -10.95 -13.08 36.84
C VAL A 435 -11.53 -13.79 38.05
N GLU A 436 -12.59 -14.57 37.86
CA GLU A 436 -13.26 -15.32 38.92
C GLU A 436 -12.42 -16.52 39.39
N ASN A 437 -12.81 -17.15 40.50
CA ASN A 437 -12.05 -18.24 41.15
C ASN A 437 -11.71 -19.44 40.23
N THR A 438 -12.55 -19.71 39.22
CA THR A 438 -12.33 -20.77 38.22
C THR A 438 -11.60 -20.27 36.98
N GLY A 439 -11.54 -18.94 36.80
CA GLY A 439 -10.96 -18.30 35.64
C GLY A 439 -9.44 -18.29 35.64
N LYS A 440 -8.88 -18.23 34.44
CA LYS A 440 -7.44 -18.13 34.22
C LYS A 440 -7.16 -17.08 33.16
N LEU A 441 -6.41 -16.05 33.52
CA LEU A 441 -5.92 -15.05 32.58
C LEU A 441 -4.45 -15.30 32.25
N VAL A 442 -4.16 -15.46 30.96
CA VAL A 442 -2.81 -15.66 30.43
C VAL A 442 -2.49 -14.49 29.50
N ILE A 443 -1.42 -13.74 29.80
CA ILE A 443 -0.94 -12.63 28.98
C ILE A 443 0.47 -12.95 28.51
N GLU A 444 0.66 -13.10 27.19
CA GLU A 444 1.94 -13.53 26.61
C GLU A 444 2.33 -12.71 25.40
N ASN A 445 3.57 -12.19 25.37
CA ASN A 445 4.13 -11.44 24.24
C ASN A 445 3.27 -10.23 23.80
N ALA A 446 2.61 -9.57 24.76
CA ALA A 446 1.65 -8.51 24.50
C ALA A 446 1.83 -7.30 25.43
N ASN A 447 1.51 -6.11 24.92
CA ASN A 447 1.40 -4.89 25.72
C ASN A 447 -0.06 -4.66 26.10
N ILE A 448 -0.34 -4.50 27.39
CA ILE A 448 -1.67 -4.21 27.92
C ILE A 448 -1.71 -2.77 28.42
N TYR A 449 -2.66 -2.00 27.89
CA TYR A 449 -2.93 -0.63 28.32
C TYR A 449 -4.18 -0.66 29.19
N LEU A 450 -4.00 -0.40 30.48
CA LEU A 450 -5.07 -0.46 31.47
C LEU A 450 -5.67 0.92 31.72
N ASN A 451 -6.98 1.02 31.51
CA ASN A 451 -7.79 2.15 31.96
C ASN A 451 -8.56 1.82 33.26
N TYR A 452 -8.66 0.54 33.61
CA TYR A 452 -9.30 0.03 34.83
C TYR A 452 -8.40 -0.99 35.52
N PRO A 453 -8.49 -1.16 36.85
CA PRO A 453 -7.72 -2.17 37.55
C PRO A 453 -8.15 -3.58 37.14
N LEU A 454 -7.18 -4.50 37.12
CA LEU A 454 -7.41 -5.91 36.90
C LEU A 454 -7.63 -6.59 38.25
N ASN A 455 -8.84 -7.10 38.48
CA ASN A 455 -9.15 -7.88 39.69
C ASN A 455 -9.07 -9.37 39.38
N CYS A 456 -8.38 -10.14 40.23
CA CYS A 456 -8.22 -11.56 40.04
C CYS A 456 -8.34 -12.32 41.36
N SER A 457 -9.23 -13.31 41.37
CA SER A 457 -9.35 -14.35 42.40
C SER A 457 -9.12 -15.75 41.86
N GLY A 458 -8.95 -15.90 40.54
CA GLY A 458 -8.55 -17.14 39.86
C GLY A 458 -7.04 -17.26 39.68
N GLN A 459 -6.63 -17.58 38.45
CA GLN A 459 -5.21 -17.69 38.05
C GLN A 459 -4.77 -16.51 37.17
N LEU A 460 -3.53 -16.05 37.37
CA LEU A 460 -2.89 -15.01 36.55
C LEU A 460 -1.49 -15.44 36.13
N LEU A 461 -1.29 -15.61 34.82
CA LEU A 461 0.01 -15.90 34.22
C LEU A 461 0.39 -14.77 33.26
N MET A 462 1.57 -14.19 33.48
CA MET A 462 2.11 -13.14 32.61
C MET A 462 3.53 -13.48 32.19
N LYS A 463 3.79 -13.44 30.88
CA LYS A 463 5.10 -13.75 30.31
C LYS A 463 5.46 -12.82 29.15
N ASN A 464 6.66 -12.24 29.16
CA ASN A 464 7.13 -11.35 28.08
C ASN A 464 6.13 -10.23 27.75
N ALA A 465 5.52 -9.64 28.78
CA ALA A 465 4.40 -8.72 28.64
C ALA A 465 4.71 -7.36 29.26
N LYS A 466 4.12 -6.30 28.72
CA LYS A 466 4.21 -4.95 29.30
C LYS A 466 2.83 -4.49 29.75
N ILE A 467 2.70 -4.05 30.99
CA ILE A 467 1.46 -3.47 31.53
C ILE A 467 1.69 -1.99 31.78
N ILE A 468 0.82 -1.15 31.22
CA ILE A 468 0.94 0.30 31.27
C ILE A 468 -0.34 0.88 31.86
N SER A 469 -0.18 1.69 32.91
CA SER A 469 -1.23 2.50 33.49
C SER A 469 -1.56 3.67 32.56
N ASN A 470 -2.60 3.55 31.75
CA ASN A 470 -2.92 4.55 30.73
C ASN A 470 -3.81 5.68 31.31
N HIS A 471 -5.03 5.34 31.76
CA HIS A 471 -5.98 6.30 32.37
C HIS A 471 -6.33 6.00 33.83
N LEU A 472 -5.55 5.15 34.50
CA LEU A 472 -5.67 4.94 35.94
C LEU A 472 -5.00 6.10 36.69
N ASP A 473 -5.82 6.90 37.40
CA ASP A 473 -5.33 8.09 38.12
C ASP A 473 -4.98 7.83 39.60
N SER A 474 -5.37 6.69 40.16
CA SER A 474 -4.99 6.27 41.52
C SER A 474 -5.19 4.76 41.73
N GLY A 475 -4.71 4.23 42.86
CA GLY A 475 -4.79 2.81 43.19
C GLY A 475 -3.66 1.97 42.58
N ASP A 476 -3.83 0.65 42.60
CA ASP A 476 -2.90 -0.32 42.04
C ASP A 476 -3.42 -0.83 40.69
N MET A 477 -2.53 -1.20 39.77
CA MET A 477 -2.93 -1.72 38.45
C MET A 477 -3.59 -3.10 38.53
N ILE A 478 -3.14 -3.95 39.46
CA ILE A 478 -3.56 -5.34 39.59
C ILE A 478 -3.92 -5.63 41.05
N TYR A 479 -5.09 -6.23 41.27
CA TYR A 479 -5.55 -6.72 42.57
C TYR A 479 -5.67 -8.24 42.54
N LEU A 480 -4.93 -8.91 43.42
CA LEU A 480 -4.99 -10.35 43.63
C LEU A 480 -5.61 -10.61 45.01
N ASP A 481 -6.79 -11.24 45.07
CA ASP A 481 -7.40 -11.64 46.34
C ASP A 481 -7.80 -13.12 46.30
N ASN A 482 -7.15 -13.92 47.15
CA ASN A 482 -7.32 -15.37 47.22
C ASN A 482 -7.06 -16.09 45.87
N ALA A 483 -6.33 -15.42 44.98
CA ALA A 483 -5.86 -15.96 43.70
C ALA A 483 -4.82 -17.05 43.90
N LYS A 484 -4.72 -17.94 42.90
CA LYS A 484 -3.86 -19.13 42.90
C LYS A 484 -2.96 -19.11 41.67
N GLU A 485 -1.81 -19.78 41.76
CA GLU A 485 -0.89 -19.97 40.63
C GLU A 485 -0.49 -18.67 39.92
N CYS A 486 -0.33 -17.58 40.67
CA CYS A 486 0.06 -16.28 40.12
C CYS A 486 1.55 -16.25 39.78
N ASN A 487 1.87 -16.11 38.48
CA ASN A 487 3.25 -16.07 37.99
C ASN A 487 3.46 -14.90 37.02
N ILE A 488 4.50 -14.10 37.28
CA ILE A 488 4.93 -12.99 36.43
C ILE A 488 6.39 -13.23 36.04
N TYR A 489 6.66 -13.37 34.74
CA TYR A 489 7.99 -13.68 34.24
C TYR A 489 8.37 -12.79 33.06
N HIS A 490 9.51 -12.11 33.15
CA HIS A 490 10.00 -11.26 32.07
C HIS A 490 9.00 -10.18 31.63
N CYS A 491 8.38 -9.51 32.61
CA CYS A 491 7.38 -8.47 32.36
C CYS A 491 7.89 -7.07 32.72
N GLU A 492 7.29 -6.05 32.11
CA GLU A 492 7.45 -4.65 32.51
C GLU A 492 6.11 -4.12 33.03
N LEU A 493 6.09 -3.52 34.22
CA LEU A 493 4.94 -2.85 34.79
C LEU A 493 5.29 -1.38 35.00
N ASP A 494 4.59 -0.49 34.29
CA ASP A 494 4.81 0.95 34.30
C ASP A 494 3.60 1.68 34.89
N GLY A 495 3.77 2.20 36.11
CA GLY A 495 2.74 2.95 36.81
C GLY A 495 2.52 4.37 36.28
N MET A 496 3.31 4.81 35.29
CA MET A 496 3.21 6.13 34.65
C MET A 496 3.16 7.31 35.64
N LEU A 497 3.83 7.16 36.78
CA LEU A 497 3.86 8.12 37.88
C LEU A 497 2.49 8.42 38.49
N LYS A 498 1.52 7.51 38.37
CA LYS A 498 0.16 7.67 38.88
C LYS A 498 -0.29 6.53 39.81
N THR A 499 0.04 5.29 39.46
CA THR A 499 -0.49 4.09 40.14
C THR A 499 0.58 3.34 40.94
N GLY A 500 0.13 2.41 41.78
CA GLY A 500 0.96 1.32 42.28
C GLY A 500 0.91 0.11 41.34
N GLY A 501 1.70 -0.92 41.64
CA GLY A 501 1.82 -2.10 40.79
C GLY A 501 0.74 -3.13 41.10
N ILE A 502 1.01 -3.96 42.10
CA ILE A 502 0.18 -5.14 42.42
C ILE A 502 -0.17 -5.15 43.90
N ASN A 503 -1.46 -5.20 44.20
CA ASN A 503 -2.01 -5.41 45.53
C ASN A 503 -2.37 -6.87 45.74
N ILE A 504 -1.85 -7.48 46.81
CA ILE A 504 -1.94 -8.93 47.01
C ILE A 504 -2.56 -9.21 48.38
N LEU A 505 -3.61 -10.01 48.41
CA LEU A 505 -4.34 -10.41 49.61
C LEU A 505 -4.45 -11.93 49.64
N ARG A 506 -3.87 -12.55 50.68
CA ARG A 506 -3.95 -14.01 50.94
C ARG A 506 -3.44 -14.88 49.77
N THR A 507 -2.65 -14.30 48.87
CA THR A 507 -2.14 -14.96 47.66
C THR A 507 -0.62 -15.09 47.69
N ARG A 508 -0.13 -16.26 47.25
CA ARG A 508 1.29 -16.48 46.95
C ARG A 508 1.54 -16.10 45.48
N ILE A 509 2.66 -15.43 45.23
CA ILE A 509 3.05 -14.99 43.89
C ILE A 509 4.52 -15.30 43.63
N ASN A 510 4.82 -15.68 42.39
CA ASN A 510 6.19 -15.76 41.87
C ASN A 510 6.40 -14.63 40.85
N ILE A 511 7.45 -13.85 41.04
CA ILE A 511 7.84 -12.76 40.14
C ILE A 511 9.31 -12.93 39.78
N ALA A 512 9.62 -13.04 38.49
CA ALA A 512 10.99 -13.22 38.04
C ALA A 512 11.34 -12.37 36.81
N LYS A 513 12.59 -11.91 36.73
CA LYS A 513 13.15 -11.22 35.54
C LYS A 513 12.35 -10.01 35.07
N SER A 514 11.66 -9.34 35.98
CA SER A 514 10.66 -8.31 35.65
C SER A 514 11.09 -6.91 36.11
N LEU A 515 10.59 -5.89 35.42
CA LEU A 515 10.83 -4.47 35.70
C LEU A 515 9.54 -3.83 36.24
N PHE A 516 9.63 -3.20 37.40
CA PHE A 516 8.59 -2.32 37.93
C PHE A 516 9.12 -0.91 37.95
N ARG A 517 8.42 0.03 37.31
CA ARG A 517 8.87 1.42 37.27
C ARG A 517 7.77 2.45 37.41
N ASN A 518 8.19 3.66 37.80
CA ASN A 518 7.35 4.86 37.84
C ASN A 518 6.09 4.69 38.70
N MET A 519 6.22 4.07 39.87
CA MET A 519 5.09 3.84 40.78
C MET A 519 4.96 5.01 41.75
N SER A 520 3.79 5.67 41.81
CA SER A 520 3.54 6.77 42.77
C SER A 520 2.22 6.63 43.52
N GLY A 521 1.24 5.89 42.98
CA GLY A 521 -0.07 5.68 43.59
C GLY A 521 -0.02 4.74 44.79
N GLY A 522 0.87 3.75 44.75
CA GLY A 522 1.07 2.71 45.75
C GLY A 522 2.47 2.09 45.66
N ARG A 523 2.65 0.94 46.32
CA ARG A 523 3.90 0.17 46.19
C ARG A 523 3.92 -0.61 44.88
N ALA A 524 5.10 -1.01 44.42
CA ALA A 524 5.20 -1.88 43.24
C ALA A 524 4.61 -3.28 43.52
N VAL A 525 4.90 -3.84 44.70
CA VAL A 525 4.29 -5.07 45.20
C VAL A 525 3.85 -4.83 46.64
N TYR A 526 2.55 -4.88 46.88
CA TYR A 526 1.95 -4.60 48.17
C TYR A 526 1.27 -5.82 48.77
N ASN A 527 1.54 -6.05 50.06
CA ASN A 527 0.88 -7.01 50.95
C ASN A 527 1.01 -8.49 50.56
N ALA A 528 2.08 -8.84 49.85
CA ALA A 528 2.30 -10.20 49.39
C ALA A 528 2.51 -11.21 50.54
N TYR A 529 1.86 -12.38 50.45
CA TYR A 529 2.05 -13.47 51.40
C TYR A 529 3.16 -14.42 50.93
N GLN A 530 4.33 -14.33 51.59
CA GLN A 530 5.52 -15.15 51.28
C GLN A 530 5.85 -15.22 49.77
N PRO A 531 5.98 -14.08 49.07
CA PRO A 531 6.30 -14.09 47.64
C PRO A 531 7.69 -14.66 47.36
N VAL A 532 7.89 -15.14 46.14
CA VAL A 532 9.22 -15.44 45.59
C VAL A 532 9.50 -14.43 44.49
N ILE A 533 10.43 -13.51 44.74
CA ILE A 533 10.78 -12.43 43.82
C ILE A 533 12.27 -12.56 43.50
N SER A 534 12.60 -12.73 42.21
CA SER A 534 13.99 -12.93 41.80
C SER A 534 14.37 -12.21 40.52
N ASP A 535 15.61 -11.75 40.42
CA ASP A 535 16.17 -11.15 39.20
C ASP A 535 15.33 -9.95 38.68
N CYS A 536 14.69 -9.21 39.58
CA CYS A 536 13.79 -8.10 39.23
C CYS A 536 14.43 -6.73 39.45
N ILE A 537 13.95 -5.73 38.72
CA ILE A 537 14.36 -4.34 38.86
C ILE A 537 13.16 -3.52 39.34
N PHE A 538 13.35 -2.73 40.39
CA PHE A 538 12.38 -1.78 40.92
C PHE A 538 12.99 -0.39 40.81
N ASN A 539 12.46 0.43 39.91
CA ASN A 539 12.99 1.75 39.62
C ASN A 539 11.95 2.83 39.91
N PHE A 540 12.33 3.86 40.66
CA PHE A 540 11.48 5.02 40.89
C PHE A 540 10.11 4.68 41.52
N CYS A 541 10.09 3.83 42.54
CA CYS A 541 8.88 3.52 43.31
C CYS A 541 8.76 4.46 44.52
N GLN A 542 7.82 5.41 44.48
CA GLN A 542 7.76 6.57 45.39
C GLN A 542 6.96 6.35 46.68
N LYS A 543 6.28 5.20 46.83
CA LYS A 543 5.62 4.80 48.09
C LYS A 543 6.16 3.48 48.66
N GLY A 544 7.31 3.05 48.15
CA GLY A 544 8.00 1.79 48.45
C GLY A 544 7.93 0.81 47.28
N ALA A 545 8.95 -0.03 47.13
CA ALA A 545 8.91 -1.07 46.11
C ALA A 545 8.15 -2.31 46.61
N ILE A 546 8.62 -3.00 47.65
CA ILE A 546 8.00 -4.25 48.12
C ILE A 546 7.53 -4.12 49.57
N TYR A 547 6.31 -4.57 49.86
CA TYR A 547 5.79 -4.79 51.22
C TYR A 547 5.20 -6.19 51.33
N SER A 548 5.71 -7.02 52.25
CA SER A 548 5.28 -8.42 52.37
C SER A 548 5.30 -8.96 53.80
N GLN A 549 4.54 -10.04 54.05
CA GLN A 549 4.55 -10.77 55.33
C GLN A 549 5.79 -11.68 55.47
N GLY A 550 6.64 -11.76 54.46
CA GLY A 550 7.75 -12.71 54.41
C GLY A 550 8.26 -12.94 53.00
N GLY A 551 8.77 -14.14 52.74
CA GLY A 551 9.14 -14.59 51.40
C GLY A 551 10.62 -14.40 51.07
N THR A 552 10.97 -14.71 49.84
CA THR A 552 12.35 -14.68 49.34
C THR A 552 12.48 -13.62 48.26
N ILE A 553 13.41 -12.68 48.47
CA ILE A 553 13.77 -11.64 47.52
C ILE A 553 15.24 -11.84 47.18
N ASP A 554 15.55 -12.17 45.92
CA ASP A 554 16.89 -12.62 45.54
C ASP A 554 17.36 -12.00 44.22
N ARG A 555 18.62 -11.54 44.17
CA ARG A 555 19.21 -10.92 42.96
C ARG A 555 18.40 -9.76 42.37
N CYS A 556 17.72 -8.98 43.21
CA CYS A 556 16.92 -7.84 42.77
C CYS A 556 17.71 -6.52 42.87
N VAL A 557 17.35 -5.56 42.03
CA VAL A 557 17.94 -4.21 42.01
C VAL A 557 16.86 -3.17 42.31
N PHE A 558 17.11 -2.32 43.29
CA PHE A 558 16.22 -1.24 43.70
C PHE A 558 16.93 0.08 43.48
N VAL A 559 16.33 0.99 42.71
CA VAL A 559 16.95 2.26 42.32
C VAL A 559 15.95 3.40 42.52
N ASN A 560 16.39 4.47 43.20
CA ASN A 560 15.60 5.69 43.41
C ASN A 560 14.21 5.44 44.04
N CYS A 561 14.10 4.43 44.89
CA CYS A 561 12.86 4.14 45.61
C CYS A 561 12.71 5.06 46.83
N ARG A 562 11.48 5.46 47.15
CA ARG A 562 11.15 6.25 48.34
C ARG A 562 9.99 5.66 49.12
N ALA A 563 9.99 5.77 50.45
CA ALA A 563 8.86 5.38 51.30
C ALA A 563 8.90 6.07 52.66
N LYS A 564 7.92 5.75 53.53
CA LYS A 564 7.96 6.10 54.95
C LYS A 564 8.99 5.24 55.71
N SER A 565 8.98 3.93 55.46
CA SER A 565 9.97 2.96 55.94
C SER A 565 10.22 1.88 54.90
N GLY A 566 11.45 1.38 54.79
CA GLY A 566 11.80 0.29 53.89
C GLY A 566 11.53 0.63 52.42
N ALA A 567 12.21 1.66 51.88
CA ALA A 567 11.93 2.18 50.54
C ALA A 567 12.08 1.14 49.43
N GLY A 568 13.08 0.27 49.52
CA GLY A 568 13.21 -0.90 48.66
C GLY A 568 12.28 -2.02 49.14
N VAL A 569 12.50 -2.50 50.36
CA VAL A 569 11.77 -3.66 50.89
C VAL A 569 11.32 -3.41 52.32
N GLN A 570 10.07 -3.74 52.62
CA GLN A 570 9.59 -3.83 53.99
C GLN A 570 8.98 -5.22 54.26
N ILE A 571 9.52 -5.95 55.24
CA ILE A 571 9.03 -7.28 55.65
C ILE A 571 8.57 -7.26 57.11
N TYR A 572 7.26 -7.36 57.32
CA TYR A 572 6.66 -7.26 58.66
C TYR A 572 6.45 -8.61 59.37
N GLY A 573 6.57 -9.74 58.67
CA GLY A 573 6.45 -11.06 59.28
C GLY A 573 7.79 -11.74 59.58
N LYS A 574 7.72 -12.83 60.34
CA LYS A 574 8.91 -13.48 60.92
C LYS A 574 9.70 -14.37 59.95
N ARG A 575 9.20 -14.66 58.74
CA ARG A 575 9.80 -15.63 57.81
C ARG A 575 10.13 -14.97 56.47
N GLY A 576 11.36 -14.49 56.32
CA GLY A 576 11.81 -13.91 55.05
C GLY A 576 13.32 -13.92 54.86
N ALA A 577 13.75 -13.83 53.61
CA ALA A 577 15.15 -13.73 53.22
C ALA A 577 15.32 -12.70 52.08
N ILE A 578 16.32 -11.84 52.22
CA ILE A 578 16.72 -10.87 51.19
C ILE A 578 18.18 -11.17 50.85
N ASN A 579 18.44 -11.64 49.64
CA ASN A 579 19.73 -12.18 49.24
C ASN A 579 20.25 -11.52 47.96
N ASN A 580 21.55 -11.26 47.89
CA ASN A 580 22.22 -10.81 46.65
C ASN A 580 21.56 -9.58 45.98
N CYS A 581 20.91 -8.71 46.75
CA CYS A 581 20.19 -7.56 46.23
C CYS A 581 21.05 -6.29 46.24
N ILE A 582 20.79 -5.38 45.30
CA ILE A 582 21.45 -4.08 45.20
C ILE A 582 20.43 -2.99 45.45
N PHE A 583 20.70 -2.10 46.41
CA PHE A 583 19.88 -0.94 46.73
C PHE A 583 20.69 0.33 46.46
N ARG A 584 20.18 1.18 45.57
CA ARG A 584 20.81 2.45 45.19
C ARG A 584 19.85 3.60 45.39
N ARG A 585 20.25 4.59 46.19
CA ARG A 585 19.46 5.80 46.43
C ARG A 585 18.05 5.51 46.92
N CYS A 586 17.92 4.50 47.79
CA CYS A 586 16.65 4.18 48.44
C CYS A 586 16.49 5.03 49.69
N VAL A 587 15.44 5.85 49.75
CA VAL A 587 15.26 6.86 50.80
C VAL A 587 13.95 6.67 51.55
N SER A 588 14.03 6.46 52.87
CA SER A 588 12.89 6.39 53.78
C SER A 588 12.83 7.61 54.72
N GLU A 589 11.63 8.03 55.11
CA GLU A 589 11.43 9.17 56.03
C GLU A 589 11.80 8.85 57.49
N TYR A 590 11.42 7.67 58.00
CA TYR A 590 11.53 7.36 59.44
C TYR A 590 12.62 6.34 59.76
N SER A 591 12.65 5.21 59.06
CA SER A 591 13.52 4.07 59.43
C SER A 591 13.71 3.09 58.28
N GLY A 592 14.81 2.33 58.33
CA GLY A 592 15.08 1.25 57.38
C GLY A 592 15.24 1.79 55.96
N GLY A 593 16.25 2.62 55.72
CA GLY A 593 16.38 3.45 54.51
C GLY A 593 16.06 2.70 53.23
N ALA A 594 16.80 1.62 52.99
CA ALA A 594 16.54 0.69 51.90
C ALA A 594 15.62 -0.48 52.30
N VAL A 595 15.82 -1.02 53.50
CA VAL A 595 15.13 -2.20 54.00
C VAL A 595 14.63 -1.93 55.41
N ASP A 596 13.38 -2.28 55.70
CA ASP A 596 12.81 -2.33 57.05
C ASP A 596 12.29 -3.75 57.31
N LYS A 597 12.67 -4.38 58.42
CA LYS A 597 12.37 -5.79 58.65
C LYS A 597 12.10 -6.17 60.10
N SER A 598 11.31 -7.24 60.27
CA SER A 598 11.29 -8.01 61.52
C SER A 598 12.64 -8.65 61.84
N VAL A 599 12.94 -8.81 63.14
CA VAL A 599 14.24 -9.30 63.66
C VAL A 599 14.70 -10.61 63.00
N SER A 600 13.79 -11.56 62.77
CA SER A 600 14.10 -12.90 62.26
C SER A 600 14.29 -13.01 60.74
N VAL A 601 14.12 -11.92 59.99
CA VAL A 601 14.34 -11.90 58.54
C VAL A 601 15.84 -11.83 58.25
N LYS A 602 16.32 -12.74 57.39
CA LYS A 602 17.74 -12.84 57.04
C LYS A 602 18.07 -11.92 55.86
N ILE A 603 19.16 -11.18 55.98
CA ILE A 603 19.73 -10.40 54.88
C ILE A 603 21.13 -10.94 54.62
N SER A 604 21.45 -11.29 53.36
CA SER A 604 22.78 -11.80 53.02
C SER A 604 23.26 -11.28 51.66
N LYS A 605 24.54 -10.90 51.59
CA LYS A 605 25.22 -10.49 50.35
C LYS A 605 24.52 -9.34 49.60
N CYS A 606 23.87 -8.42 50.32
CA CYS A 606 23.24 -7.24 49.73
C CYS A 606 24.19 -6.04 49.73
N VAL A 607 24.04 -5.17 48.73
CA VAL A 607 24.80 -3.93 48.58
C VAL A 607 23.87 -2.74 48.77
N PHE A 608 24.30 -1.75 49.55
CA PHE A 608 23.56 -0.53 49.84
C PHE A 608 24.43 0.68 49.47
N GLU A 609 23.97 1.48 48.50
CA GLU A 609 24.69 2.66 48.01
C GLU A 609 23.79 3.88 48.09
N GLU A 610 24.23 4.94 48.78
CA GLU A 610 23.52 6.22 48.88
C GLU A 610 22.08 6.11 49.46
N CYS A 611 21.81 5.09 50.27
CA CYS A 611 20.50 4.89 50.91
C CYS A 611 20.36 5.74 52.17
N LYS A 612 19.16 6.23 52.51
CA LYS A 612 18.94 7.06 53.71
C LYS A 612 17.63 6.71 54.41
N PRO A 613 17.56 6.71 55.75
CA PRO A 613 18.69 6.67 56.69
C PRO A 613 19.58 5.43 56.47
N ASP A 614 20.86 5.50 56.88
CA ASP A 614 21.85 4.41 56.72
C ASP A 614 21.57 3.18 57.62
N ASN A 615 20.40 3.10 58.25
CA ASN A 615 19.98 1.95 59.05
C ASN A 615 19.09 0.97 58.25
N ILE A 616 19.08 -0.28 58.70
CA ILE A 616 18.24 -1.39 58.22
C ILE A 616 17.30 -1.81 59.35
#